data_AF-A0A0L8IJY9-F1
#
_entry.id   AF-A0A0L8IJY9-F1
#
_cell.length_a   1.000
_cell.length_b   1.000
_cell.length_c   1.000
_cell.angle_alpha   90.00
_cell.angle_beta   90.00
_cell.angle_gamma   90.00
#
_symmetry.space_group_name_H-M   'P 1'
#
loop_
_entity.id
_entity.type
_entity.pdbx_description
1 polymer ?
#
loop_
_entity_poly.entity_id
_entity_poly.type
_entity_poly.pdbx_seq_one_letter_code
_entity_poly.pdbx_strand_id
1 'polypeptide(L)'
;MKDSLVELISKVSSGCMGDDEIVHIADEAAQAYADPQAFLAANPDINYDDTFPIPLGEWVVVGSLPETVLFQADSYMDLFEQIVQSFGKDVTFNIKPRQLAKVEPLVALNRIQIQLSSMNKEMGGYVLMNFSQPLDDELQAVLVYGRDEARVVELAATAGIHAAPALQALRG
;
A
#
# COMPACT_ATOMS: atom_id res chain seq x y z
N MET A 1 12.44 -6.82 13.86
CA MET A 1 11.24 -6.10 13.38
C MET A 1 11.63 -4.92 12.50
N LYS A 2 12.38 -3.93 13.02
CA LYS A 2 12.79 -2.73 12.26
C LYS A 2 13.35 -3.04 10.87
N ASP A 3 14.36 -3.90 10.75
CA ASP A 3 14.97 -4.21 9.44
C ASP A 3 13.97 -4.80 8.44
N SER A 4 13.03 -5.63 8.92
CA SER A 4 11.95 -6.18 8.09
C SER A 4 10.96 -5.10 7.66
N LEU A 5 10.67 -4.12 8.52
CA LEU A 5 9.81 -2.98 8.18
C LEU A 5 10.50 -2.05 7.17
N VAL A 6 11.81 -1.78 7.33
CA VAL A 6 12.59 -1.02 6.35
C VAL A 6 12.52 -1.68 4.98
N GLU A 7 12.74 -2.99 4.92
CA GLU A 7 12.65 -3.73 3.67
C GLU A 7 11.23 -3.68 3.10
N LEU A 8 10.20 -3.91 3.93
CA LEU A 8 8.80 -3.88 3.50
C LEU A 8 8.43 -2.52 2.88
N ILE A 9 8.69 -1.43 3.61
CA ILE A 9 8.37 -0.06 3.20
C ILE A 9 9.15 0.31 1.93
N SER A 10 10.42 -0.09 1.84
CA SER A 10 11.22 0.06 0.61
C SER A 10 10.58 -0.63 -0.60
N LYS A 11 10.03 -1.85 -0.43
CA LYS A 11 9.37 -2.57 -1.52
C LYS A 11 8.02 -1.98 -1.90
N VAL A 12 7.17 -1.61 -0.93
CA VAL A 12 5.84 -1.06 -1.22
C VAL A 12 5.88 0.38 -1.73
N SER A 13 6.96 1.12 -1.44
CA SER A 13 7.17 2.45 -2.02
C SER A 13 7.60 2.41 -3.48
N SER A 14 8.06 1.27 -4.01
CA SER A 14 8.52 1.13 -5.40
C SER A 14 9.54 2.18 -5.87
N GLY A 15 10.30 2.78 -4.93
CA GLY A 15 11.28 3.84 -5.20
C GLY A 15 10.74 5.28 -5.14
N CYS A 16 9.50 5.47 -4.68
CA CYS A 16 8.89 6.81 -4.51
C CYS A 16 9.32 7.51 -3.22
N MET A 17 9.95 6.81 -2.28
CA MET A 17 10.37 7.33 -0.98
C MET A 17 11.90 7.31 -0.83
N GLY A 18 12.43 8.26 -0.07
CA GLY A 18 13.85 8.31 0.26
C GLY A 18 14.22 7.35 1.40
N ASP A 19 15.46 6.86 1.41
CA ASP A 19 15.92 5.90 2.43
C ASP A 19 15.76 6.40 3.87
N ASP A 20 16.03 7.70 4.12
CA ASP A 20 15.89 8.30 5.46
C ASP A 20 14.43 8.29 5.95
N GLU A 21 13.48 8.56 5.06
CA GLU A 21 12.05 8.54 5.36
C GLU A 21 11.57 7.11 5.65
N ILE A 22 12.00 6.15 4.83
CA ILE A 22 11.73 4.72 5.03
C ILE A 22 12.23 4.26 6.40
N VAL A 23 13.47 4.63 6.76
CA VAL A 23 14.08 4.25 8.04
C VAL A 23 13.36 4.91 9.21
N HIS A 24 12.92 6.15 9.06
CA HIS A 24 12.19 6.87 10.09
C HIS A 24 10.85 6.19 10.40
N ILE A 25 10.03 5.92 9.37
CA ILE A 25 8.73 5.24 9.54
C ILE A 25 8.92 3.84 10.14
N ALA A 26 9.91 3.08 9.65
CA ALA A 26 10.19 1.76 10.17
C ALA A 26 10.63 1.78 11.65
N ASP A 27 11.33 2.83 12.08
CA ASP A 27 11.73 3.00 13.48
C ASP A 27 10.53 3.29 14.38
N GLU A 28 9.69 4.25 14.00
CA GLU A 28 8.48 4.60 14.74
C GLU A 28 7.52 3.42 14.86
N ALA A 29 7.25 2.75 13.73
CA ALA A 29 6.43 1.55 13.72
C ALA A 29 7.03 0.44 14.60
N ALA A 30 8.35 0.21 14.55
CA ALA A 30 9.00 -0.78 15.39
C ALA A 30 8.87 -0.47 16.89
N GLN A 31 8.96 0.80 17.28
CA GLN A 31 8.71 1.23 18.66
C GLN A 31 7.26 0.98 19.06
N ALA A 32 6.31 1.34 18.20
CA ALA A 32 4.87 1.10 18.40
C ALA A 32 4.53 -0.39 18.50
N TYR A 33 5.18 -1.27 17.74
CA TYR A 33 5.04 -2.73 17.87
C TYR A 33 5.63 -3.27 19.17
N ALA A 34 6.73 -2.67 19.66
CA ALA A 34 7.44 -3.16 20.84
C ALA A 34 6.75 -2.77 22.16
N ASP A 35 6.28 -1.53 22.26
CA ASP A 35 5.58 -1.01 23.44
C ASP A 35 4.53 0.04 23.04
N PRO A 36 3.30 -0.39 22.70
CA PRO A 36 2.24 0.52 22.28
C PRO A 36 1.90 1.59 23.32
N GLN A 37 1.96 1.24 24.61
CA GLN A 37 1.59 2.17 25.69
C GLN A 37 2.65 3.26 25.86
N ALA A 38 3.93 2.89 25.84
CA ALA A 38 5.01 3.87 25.88
C ALA A 38 5.01 4.77 24.64
N PHE A 39 4.71 4.21 23.46
CA PHE A 39 4.62 4.97 22.22
C PHE A 39 3.49 6.01 22.27
N LEU A 40 2.28 5.65 22.72
CA LEU A 40 1.17 6.60 22.86
C LEU A 40 1.47 7.68 23.92
N ALA A 41 2.12 7.31 25.02
CA ALA A 41 2.52 8.27 26.05
C ALA A 41 3.56 9.29 25.55
N ALA A 42 4.45 8.87 24.64
CA ALA A 42 5.43 9.75 24.00
C ALA A 42 4.83 10.62 22.89
N ASN A 43 3.70 10.19 22.30
CA ASN A 43 3.05 10.83 21.17
C ASN A 43 1.57 11.16 21.49
N PRO A 44 1.30 12.13 22.39
CA PRO A 44 -0.06 12.43 22.85
C PRO A 44 -0.99 13.00 21.78
N ASP A 45 -0.45 13.48 20.66
CA ASP A 45 -1.22 14.05 19.55
C ASP A 45 -1.69 13.00 18.54
N ILE A 46 -1.28 11.73 18.69
CA ILE A 46 -1.71 10.64 17.81
C ILE A 46 -3.18 10.29 18.08
N ASN A 47 -3.98 10.27 17.01
CA ASN A 47 -5.39 9.90 17.05
C ASN A 47 -5.60 8.40 16.83
N TYR A 48 -4.98 7.59 17.68
CA TYR A 48 -5.19 6.14 17.69
C TYR A 48 -5.99 5.73 18.93
N ASP A 49 -6.99 4.89 18.73
CA ASP A 49 -7.71 4.21 19.80
C ASP A 49 -7.85 2.70 19.53
N ASP A 50 -8.30 1.96 20.53
CA ASP A 50 -8.45 0.50 20.48
C ASP A 50 -9.67 0.01 19.70
N THR A 51 -10.44 0.92 19.08
CA THR A 51 -11.56 0.59 18.20
C THR A 51 -11.13 0.36 16.75
N PHE A 52 -9.93 0.84 16.37
CA PHE A 52 -9.36 0.55 15.06
C PHE A 52 -9.16 -0.97 14.87
N PRO A 53 -9.42 -1.51 13.67
CA PRO A 53 -9.33 -2.94 13.40
C PRO A 53 -7.89 -3.46 13.25
N ILE A 54 -6.89 -2.57 13.39
CA ILE A 54 -5.46 -2.85 13.25
C ILE A 54 -4.69 -2.41 14.51
N PRO A 55 -3.61 -3.12 14.87
CA PRO A 55 -2.77 -2.73 16.00
C PRO A 55 -2.00 -1.44 15.70
N LEU A 56 -1.60 -0.72 16.76
CA LEU A 56 -0.90 0.56 16.66
C LEU A 56 0.35 0.50 15.77
N GLY A 57 1.14 -0.57 15.83
CA GLY A 57 2.32 -0.72 14.97
C GLY A 57 1.97 -0.74 13.48
N GLU A 58 0.90 -1.43 13.10
CA GLU A 58 0.40 -1.45 11.72
C GLU A 58 -0.19 -0.09 11.34
N TRP A 59 -0.93 0.53 12.26
CA TRP A 59 -1.50 1.88 12.07
C TRP A 59 -0.41 2.92 11.81
N VAL A 60 0.71 2.87 12.53
CA VAL A 60 1.85 3.78 12.31
C VAL A 60 2.47 3.56 10.94
N VAL A 61 2.62 2.31 10.47
CA VAL A 61 3.11 2.05 9.10
C VAL A 61 2.17 2.68 8.09
N VAL A 62 0.88 2.33 8.13
CA VAL A 62 -0.12 2.73 7.13
C VAL A 62 -0.33 4.24 7.14
N GLY A 63 -0.49 4.85 8.31
CA GLY A 63 -0.74 6.28 8.47
C GLY A 63 0.46 7.17 8.14
N SER A 64 1.66 6.60 8.04
CA SER A 64 2.88 7.35 7.67
C SER A 64 3.25 7.21 6.19
N LEU A 65 2.60 6.32 5.44
CA LEU A 65 2.85 6.20 4.00
C LEU A 65 2.21 7.39 3.27
N PRO A 66 2.93 8.04 2.34
CA PRO A 66 2.35 9.11 1.54
C PRO A 66 1.30 8.57 0.55
N GLU A 67 0.39 9.45 0.12
CA GLU A 67 -0.67 9.15 -0.87
C GLU A 67 -0.11 8.73 -2.25
N THR A 68 1.19 8.93 -2.50
CA THR A 68 1.89 8.44 -3.70
C THR A 68 2.30 6.97 -3.60
N VAL A 69 2.15 6.36 -2.41
CA VAL A 69 2.52 4.98 -2.10
C VAL A 69 1.31 4.17 -1.66
N LEU A 70 0.53 4.70 -0.71
CA LEU A 70 -0.71 4.09 -0.23
C LEU A 70 -1.91 4.76 -0.92
N PHE A 71 -2.62 4.00 -1.74
CA PHE A 71 -3.80 4.44 -2.47
C PHE A 71 -5.05 3.98 -1.73
N GLN A 72 -5.95 4.91 -1.44
CA GLN A 72 -7.19 4.68 -0.68
C GLN A 72 -8.38 5.30 -1.43
N ALA A 73 -9.44 4.53 -1.64
CA ALA A 73 -10.60 5.01 -2.38
C ALA A 73 -11.85 4.15 -2.20
N ASP A 74 -13.02 4.75 -2.35
CA ASP A 74 -14.32 4.06 -2.37
C ASP A 74 -14.62 3.33 -3.70
N SER A 75 -13.85 3.56 -4.75
CA SER A 75 -14.12 2.96 -6.07
C SER A 75 -12.87 2.69 -6.89
N TYR A 76 -12.94 1.71 -7.80
CA TYR A 76 -11.83 1.44 -8.73
C TYR A 76 -11.57 2.58 -9.72
N MET A 77 -12.54 3.46 -9.96
CA MET A 77 -12.31 4.67 -10.74
C MET A 77 -11.38 5.61 -9.98
N ASP A 78 -11.72 5.90 -8.73
CA ASP A 78 -10.98 6.86 -7.90
C ASP A 78 -9.61 6.29 -7.50
N LEU A 79 -9.54 5.00 -7.17
CA LEU A 79 -8.28 4.29 -6.93
C LEU A 79 -7.35 4.40 -8.15
N PHE A 80 -7.88 4.14 -9.34
CA PHE A 80 -7.06 4.23 -10.55
C PHE A 80 -6.70 5.67 -10.91
N GLU A 81 -7.52 6.65 -10.55
CA GLU A 81 -7.18 8.07 -10.71
C GLU A 81 -5.99 8.46 -9.83
N GLN A 82 -5.99 8.08 -8.55
CA GLN A 82 -4.84 8.30 -7.66
C GLN A 82 -3.57 7.60 -8.18
N ILE A 83 -3.71 6.35 -8.62
CA ILE A 83 -2.62 5.62 -9.26
C ILE A 83 -2.09 6.39 -10.46
N VAL A 84 -2.92 6.86 -11.40
CA VAL A 84 -2.45 7.62 -12.56
C VAL A 84 -1.73 8.90 -12.15
N GLN A 85 -2.20 9.58 -11.10
CA GLN A 85 -1.62 10.82 -10.58
C GLN A 85 -0.27 10.62 -9.88
N SER A 86 0.00 9.43 -9.32
CA SER A 86 1.30 9.14 -8.71
C SER A 86 2.42 8.94 -9.73
N PHE A 87 2.09 8.67 -11.00
CA PHE A 87 3.06 8.64 -12.09
C PHE A 87 3.27 10.02 -12.71
N GLY A 88 4.49 10.24 -13.22
CA GLY A 88 4.81 11.47 -13.94
C GLY A 88 3.94 11.68 -15.18
N LYS A 89 3.73 12.95 -15.57
CA LYS A 89 2.87 13.35 -16.70
C LYS A 89 3.24 12.73 -18.06
N ASP A 90 4.48 12.26 -18.20
CA ASP A 90 4.99 11.62 -19.41
C ASP A 90 4.61 10.12 -19.51
N VAL A 91 4.05 9.54 -18.44
CA VAL A 91 3.62 8.15 -18.42
C VAL A 91 2.24 8.03 -19.06
N THR A 92 2.17 7.23 -20.13
CA THR A 92 0.92 7.01 -20.86
C THR A 92 0.18 5.78 -20.33
N PHE A 93 -1.09 5.96 -19.95
CA PHE A 93 -2.01 4.89 -19.61
C PHE A 93 -2.98 4.63 -20.77
N ASN A 94 -3.21 3.36 -21.11
CA ASN A 94 -4.10 2.99 -22.22
C ASN A 94 -5.58 3.06 -21.85
N ILE A 95 -5.88 2.98 -20.55
CA ILE A 95 -7.22 3.13 -19.99
C ILE A 95 -7.30 4.43 -19.18
N LYS A 96 -8.49 5.01 -19.08
CA LYS A 96 -8.77 6.22 -18.29
C LYS A 96 -9.65 5.88 -17.09
N PRO A 97 -9.51 6.55 -15.93
CA PRO A 97 -10.36 6.33 -14.76
C PRO A 97 -11.85 6.28 -15.06
N ARG A 98 -12.37 7.25 -15.83
CA ARG A 98 -13.79 7.31 -16.21
C ARG A 98 -14.32 6.08 -16.94
N GLN A 99 -13.45 5.27 -17.56
CA GLN A 99 -13.85 4.01 -18.19
C GLN A 99 -14.16 2.89 -17.18
N LEU A 100 -13.92 3.11 -15.88
CA LEU A 100 -14.15 2.17 -14.79
C LEU A 100 -15.42 2.46 -13.97
N ALA A 101 -16.04 3.66 -14.11
CA ALA A 101 -17.14 4.14 -13.27
C ALA A 101 -18.39 3.25 -13.16
N LYS A 102 -18.60 2.33 -14.12
CA LYS A 102 -19.74 1.39 -14.15
C LYS A 102 -19.30 -0.02 -14.54
N VAL A 103 -18.03 -0.33 -14.27
CA VAL A 103 -17.44 -1.63 -14.58
C VAL A 103 -17.48 -2.47 -13.31
N GLU A 104 -17.93 -3.72 -13.44
CA GLU A 104 -17.92 -4.68 -12.34
C GLU A 104 -16.51 -4.77 -11.69
N PRO A 105 -16.41 -4.87 -10.35
CA PRO A 105 -15.14 -4.88 -9.60
C PRO A 105 -14.04 -5.75 -10.21
N LEU A 106 -14.35 -7.02 -10.49
CA LEU A 106 -13.38 -7.97 -11.04
C LEU A 106 -12.87 -7.54 -12.42
N VAL A 107 -13.75 -6.98 -13.25
CA VAL A 107 -13.39 -6.51 -14.60
C VAL A 107 -12.57 -5.23 -14.51
N ALA A 108 -12.92 -4.31 -13.61
CA ALA A 108 -12.20 -3.07 -13.39
C ALA A 108 -10.78 -3.37 -12.91
N LEU A 109 -10.65 -4.19 -11.87
CA LEU A 109 -9.37 -4.59 -11.29
C LEU A 109 -8.50 -5.34 -12.29
N ASN A 110 -9.08 -6.24 -13.10
CA ASN A 110 -8.34 -6.93 -14.15
C ASN A 110 -7.79 -5.95 -15.22
N ARG A 111 -8.55 -4.91 -15.59
CA ARG A 111 -8.07 -3.88 -16.52
C ARG A 111 -6.91 -3.06 -15.92
N ILE A 112 -7.05 -2.66 -14.66
CA ILE A 112 -5.98 -1.95 -13.93
C ILE A 112 -4.72 -2.82 -13.89
N GLN A 113 -4.83 -4.07 -13.48
CA GLN A 113 -3.68 -4.97 -13.37
C GLN A 113 -3.01 -5.26 -14.73
N ILE A 114 -3.77 -5.38 -15.82
CA ILE A 114 -3.20 -5.50 -17.19
C ILE A 114 -2.39 -4.25 -17.55
N GLN A 115 -2.93 -3.06 -17.28
CA GLN A 115 -2.21 -1.81 -17.52
C GLN A 115 -0.91 -1.76 -16.70
N LEU A 116 -0.97 -2.02 -15.39
CA LEU A 116 0.17 -1.97 -14.47
C LEU A 116 1.26 -3.00 -14.79
N SER A 117 0.89 -4.24 -15.12
CA SER A 117 1.85 -5.29 -15.48
C SER A 117 2.62 -5.02 -16.78
N SER A 118 2.08 -4.15 -17.65
CA SER A 118 2.75 -3.77 -18.90
C SER A 118 3.85 -2.71 -18.70
N MET A 119 3.84 -2.03 -17.54
CA MET A 119 4.72 -0.91 -17.21
C MET A 119 5.98 -1.41 -16.50
N ASN A 120 7.13 -0.76 -16.70
CA ASN A 120 8.39 -1.11 -16.03
C ASN A 120 8.75 -2.62 -16.10
N LYS A 121 8.80 -3.16 -17.33
CA LYS A 121 8.98 -4.60 -17.60
C LYS A 121 10.27 -5.19 -17.02
N GLU A 122 11.31 -4.38 -16.87
CA GLU A 122 12.60 -4.79 -16.27
C GLU A 122 12.43 -5.20 -14.80
N MET A 123 11.42 -4.64 -14.13
CA MET A 123 11.08 -4.95 -12.74
C MET A 123 9.96 -6.00 -12.61
N GLY A 124 9.51 -6.56 -13.75
CA GLY A 124 8.45 -7.56 -13.81
C GLY A 124 7.02 -7.00 -13.89
N GLY A 125 6.84 -5.70 -14.15
CA GLY A 125 5.52 -5.08 -14.06
C GLY A 125 5.24 -4.48 -12.68
N TYR A 126 4.16 -3.72 -12.55
CA TYR A 126 3.57 -3.43 -11.25
C TYR A 126 2.44 -4.41 -10.94
N VAL A 127 2.37 -4.83 -9.68
CA VAL A 127 1.28 -5.61 -9.08
C VAL A 127 0.56 -4.70 -8.11
N LEU A 128 -0.75 -4.57 -8.28
CA LEU A 128 -1.60 -3.89 -7.31
C LEU A 128 -1.88 -4.85 -6.16
N MET A 129 -1.46 -4.48 -4.96
CA MET A 129 -1.61 -5.32 -3.77
C MET A 129 -2.55 -4.64 -2.78
N ASN A 130 -3.57 -5.37 -2.31
CA ASN A 130 -4.29 -5.00 -1.09
C ASN A 130 -3.26 -4.97 0.05
N PHE A 131 -3.29 -3.91 0.86
CA PHE A 131 -2.29 -3.71 1.90
C PHE A 131 -2.95 -3.16 3.17
N SER A 132 -2.74 -3.86 4.29
CA SER A 132 -3.45 -3.64 5.56
C SER A 132 -4.98 -3.73 5.41
N GLN A 133 -5.73 -3.42 6.47
CA GLN A 133 -7.17 -3.27 6.46
C GLN A 133 -7.54 -1.81 6.15
N PRO A 134 -8.49 -1.55 5.24
CA PRO A 134 -9.02 -0.21 5.03
C PRO A 134 -9.66 0.33 6.32
N LEU A 135 -9.44 1.62 6.61
CA LEU A 135 -9.99 2.28 7.79
C LEU A 135 -11.20 3.15 7.43
N ASP A 136 -11.01 4.08 6.49
CA ASP A 136 -12.01 5.08 6.11
C ASP A 136 -12.67 4.78 4.75
N ASP A 137 -11.91 4.21 3.81
CA ASP A 137 -12.35 3.90 2.44
C ASP A 137 -12.64 2.39 2.23
N GLU A 138 -13.31 2.05 1.13
CA GLU A 138 -13.54 0.63 0.78
C GLU A 138 -12.28 -0.11 0.28
N LEU A 139 -11.36 0.59 -0.38
CA LEU A 139 -10.16 0.02 -1.00
C LEU A 139 -8.90 0.64 -0.40
N GLN A 140 -7.90 -0.20 -0.14
CA GLN A 140 -6.56 0.22 0.31
C GLN A 140 -5.50 -0.64 -0.37
N ALA A 141 -4.63 -0.01 -1.15
CA ALA A 141 -3.67 -0.73 -1.98
C ALA A 141 -2.34 -0.01 -2.14
N VAL A 142 -1.30 -0.78 -2.46
CA VAL A 142 0.04 -0.29 -2.82
C VAL A 142 0.45 -0.87 -4.18
N LEU A 143 1.40 -0.20 -4.84
CA LEU A 143 2.03 -0.71 -6.06
C LEU A 143 3.38 -1.34 -5.74
N VAL A 144 3.54 -2.62 -6.10
CA VAL A 144 4.77 -3.37 -5.88
C VAL A 144 5.32 -3.83 -7.22
N TYR A 145 6.64 -3.84 -7.37
CA TYR A 145 7.25 -4.49 -8.52
C TYR A 145 6.96 -6.00 -8.55
N GLY A 146 6.61 -6.56 -9.70
CA GLY A 146 6.24 -7.97 -9.82
C GLY A 146 7.33 -8.93 -9.34
N ARG A 147 8.61 -8.56 -9.47
CA ARG A 147 9.72 -9.35 -8.92
C ARG A 147 9.79 -9.38 -7.39
N ASP A 148 9.20 -8.38 -6.73
CA ASP A 148 9.24 -8.16 -5.29
C ASP A 148 7.95 -8.67 -4.60
N GLU A 149 6.92 -9.08 -5.36
CA GLU A 149 5.60 -9.54 -4.87
C GLU A 149 5.73 -10.58 -3.74
N ALA A 150 6.43 -11.69 -3.99
CA ALA A 150 6.57 -12.77 -3.02
C ALA A 150 7.26 -12.31 -1.72
N ARG A 151 8.23 -11.40 -1.84
CA ARG A 151 8.98 -10.88 -0.68
C ARG A 151 8.13 -9.92 0.14
N VAL A 152 7.30 -9.10 -0.50
CA VAL A 152 6.33 -8.23 0.19
C VAL A 152 5.35 -9.05 1.01
N VAL A 153 4.78 -10.13 0.44
CA VAL A 153 3.85 -11.00 1.18
C VAL A 153 4.50 -11.59 2.43
N GLU A 154 5.74 -12.07 2.32
CA GLU A 154 6.49 -12.64 3.44
C GLU A 154 6.79 -11.60 4.54
N LEU A 155 7.24 -10.41 4.15
CA LEU A 155 7.56 -9.33 5.07
C LEU A 155 6.31 -8.77 5.76
N ALA A 156 5.22 -8.58 5.02
CA ALA A 156 3.95 -8.14 5.57
C ALA A 156 3.41 -9.15 6.59
N ALA A 157 3.44 -10.45 6.28
CA ALA A 157 3.06 -11.49 7.22
C ALA A 157 3.92 -11.48 8.50
N THR A 158 5.22 -11.20 8.37
CA THR A 158 6.12 -11.07 9.53
C THR A 158 5.76 -9.86 10.41
N ALA A 159 5.33 -8.76 9.80
CA ALA A 159 4.85 -7.56 10.49
C ALA A 159 3.40 -7.67 10.99
N GLY A 160 2.69 -8.76 10.67
CA GLY A 160 1.26 -8.90 10.97
C GLY A 160 0.36 -8.04 10.09
N ILE A 161 0.87 -7.53 8.97
CA ILE A 161 0.14 -6.69 8.02
C ILE A 161 -0.45 -7.59 6.93
N HIS A 162 -1.74 -7.44 6.65
CA HIS A 162 -2.37 -8.16 5.54
C HIS A 162 -1.83 -7.63 4.21
N ALA A 163 -1.29 -8.51 3.36
CA ALA A 163 -0.91 -8.14 2.00
C ALA A 163 -1.24 -9.26 1.02
N ALA A 164 -1.96 -8.94 -0.05
CA ALA A 164 -2.32 -9.90 -1.08
C ALA A 164 -2.45 -9.20 -2.45
N PRO A 165 -2.03 -9.83 -3.56
CA PRO A 165 -2.34 -9.33 -4.88
C PRO A 165 -3.86 -9.14 -5.06
N ALA A 166 -4.28 -7.90 -5.36
CA ALA A 166 -5.68 -7.49 -5.29
C ALA A 166 -6.56 -8.31 -6.24
N LEU A 167 -6.07 -8.57 -7.47
CA LEU A 167 -6.82 -9.32 -8.47
C LEU A 167 -7.02 -10.79 -8.06
N GLN A 168 -6.02 -11.40 -7.45
CA GLN A 168 -6.10 -12.77 -6.95
C GLN A 168 -7.05 -12.84 -5.76
N ALA A 169 -6.95 -11.89 -4.82
CA ALA A 169 -7.82 -11.82 -3.65
C ALA A 169 -9.31 -11.69 -4.03
N LEU A 170 -9.63 -10.93 -5.08
CA LEU A 170 -11.01 -10.76 -5.54
C LEU A 170 -11.57 -11.96 -6.33
N ARG A 171 -10.71 -12.86 -6.82
CA ARG A 171 -11.11 -14.09 -7.53
C ARG A 171 -11.38 -15.26 -6.60
N GLY A 172 -10.93 -15.17 -5.34
CA GLY A 172 -10.92 -16.24 -4.34
C GLY A 172 -12.01 -16.09 -3.30
#